data_AF-A0A8B2U566-F1
#
_entry.id   AF-A0A8B2U566-F1
#
_cell.length_a   1.000
_cell.length_b   1.000
_cell.length_c   1.000
_cell.angle_alpha   90.00
_cell.angle_beta   90.00
_cell.angle_gamma   90.00
#
_symmetry.space_group_name_H-M   'P 1'
#
loop_
_entity.id
_entity.type
_entity.pdbx_description
1 polymer ?
#
loop_
_entity_poly.entity_id
_entity_poly.type
_entity_poly.pdbx_seq_one_letter_code
_entity_poly.pdbx_strand_id
1 'polypeptide(L)'
;MKKLLVAVLLSGFAMSASAGLSKSCEAYFAEIDSFVSAAPAAQQAMLKQQYDASKQQLSALPEAAQEQACSQATEQLKQVKAAMGK
;
A
#
# COMPACT_ATOMS: atom_id res chain seq x y z
N MET A 1 -37.59 24.04 -6.04
CA MET A 1 -36.45 24.95 -5.79
C MET A 1 -35.15 24.15 -5.84
N LYS A 2 -34.23 24.60 -6.69
CA LYS A 2 -32.77 24.70 -6.51
C LYS A 2 -32.03 23.61 -5.71
N LYS A 3 -31.08 22.97 -6.41
CA LYS A 3 -29.86 22.29 -5.93
C LYS A 3 -30.23 20.90 -5.37
N LEU A 4 -29.86 19.81 -6.01
CA LEU A 4 -28.53 19.23 -5.85
C LEU A 4 -28.05 18.63 -7.18
N LEU A 5 -27.32 19.44 -7.93
CA LEU A 5 -26.29 18.97 -8.83
C LEU A 5 -25.13 18.46 -7.97
N VAL A 6 -25.11 17.17 -7.66
CA VAL A 6 -23.88 16.46 -7.32
C VAL A 6 -23.74 15.32 -8.32
N ALA A 7 -23.72 15.70 -9.60
CA ALA A 7 -23.09 14.89 -10.63
C ALA A 7 -21.58 15.09 -10.46
N VAL A 8 -21.00 14.40 -9.47
CA VAL A 8 -19.55 14.19 -9.45
C VAL A 8 -19.24 13.33 -10.67
N LEU A 9 -18.79 14.03 -11.70
CA LEU A 9 -18.04 13.51 -12.83
C LEU A 9 -16.81 12.79 -12.28
N LEU A 10 -16.96 11.53 -11.87
CA LEU A 10 -15.87 10.57 -11.96
C LEU A 10 -15.94 9.99 -13.37
N SER A 11 -15.55 10.86 -14.32
CA SER A 11 -15.16 10.48 -15.66
C SER A 11 -14.31 9.23 -15.57
N GLY A 12 -14.72 8.19 -16.29
CA GLY A 12 -14.05 6.90 -16.29
C GLY A 12 -12.56 7.07 -16.55
N PHE A 13 -11.74 6.73 -15.57
CA PHE A 13 -10.36 6.34 -15.81
C PHE A 13 -10.38 4.87 -16.21
N ALA A 14 -10.82 4.63 -17.45
CA ALA A 14 -10.46 3.42 -18.16
C ALA A 14 -9.08 3.65 -18.77
N MET A 15 -8.02 3.27 -18.03
CA MET A 15 -6.80 2.74 -18.61
C MET A 15 -6.27 1.68 -17.64
N SER A 16 -6.67 0.45 -17.91
CA SER A 16 -6.11 -0.76 -17.34
C SER A 16 -4.70 -0.93 -17.90
N ALA A 17 -3.70 -0.33 -17.25
CA ALA A 17 -2.32 -0.76 -17.39
C ALA A 17 -2.03 -1.74 -16.24
N SER A 18 -2.49 -2.98 -16.39
CA SER A 18 -2.11 -4.04 -15.46
C SER A 18 -0.82 -4.67 -15.99
N ALA A 19 0.32 -4.31 -15.42
CA ALA A 19 1.55 -5.09 -15.56
C ALA A 19 2.54 -4.80 -14.43
N GLY A 20 2.12 -5.06 -13.19
CA GLY A 20 2.98 -4.97 -12.02
C GLY A 20 2.54 -3.91 -11.02
N LEU A 21 2.91 -4.18 -9.79
CA LEU A 21 2.81 -3.25 -8.68
C LEU A 21 3.73 -2.04 -8.98
N SER A 22 3.39 -0.83 -8.55
CA SER A 22 4.27 0.32 -8.77
C SER A 22 5.64 0.13 -8.09
N LYS A 23 6.67 0.82 -8.58
CA LYS A 23 8.04 0.62 -8.11
C LYS A 23 8.22 0.94 -6.62
N SER A 24 7.49 1.94 -6.11
CA SER A 24 7.51 2.26 -4.67
C SER A 24 6.83 1.18 -3.83
N CYS A 25 5.76 0.57 -4.34
CA CYS A 25 5.12 -0.56 -3.70
C CYS A 25 5.99 -1.82 -3.71
N GLU A 26 6.75 -2.08 -4.79
CA GLU A 26 7.71 -3.20 -4.81
C GLU A 26 8.77 -3.04 -3.72
N ALA A 27 9.33 -1.84 -3.58
CA ALA A 27 10.30 -1.52 -2.56
C ALA A 27 9.72 -1.62 -1.13
N TYR A 28 8.54 -1.03 -0.91
CA TYR A 28 7.80 -1.14 0.34
C TYR A 28 7.58 -2.60 0.72
N PHE A 29 7.23 -3.41 -0.27
CA PHE A 29 6.90 -4.80 -0.05
C PHE A 29 8.10 -5.64 0.33
N ALA A 30 9.23 -5.44 -0.36
CA ALA A 30 10.49 -6.06 0.02
C ALA A 30 10.93 -5.66 1.43
N GLU A 31 10.75 -4.39 1.83
CA GLU A 31 11.10 -3.92 3.17
C GLU A 31 10.24 -4.57 4.26
N ILE A 32 8.94 -4.77 4.03
CA ILE A 32 8.09 -5.47 4.98
C ILE A 32 8.43 -6.96 5.03
N ASP A 33 8.62 -7.64 3.90
CA ASP A 33 9.00 -9.05 3.92
C ASP A 33 10.32 -9.27 4.69
N SER A 34 11.29 -8.36 4.54
CA SER A 34 12.51 -8.35 5.35
C SER A 34 12.23 -8.08 6.83
N PHE A 35 11.36 -7.13 7.15
CA PHE A 35 10.98 -6.81 8.53
C PHE A 35 10.27 -7.98 9.23
N VAL A 36 9.31 -8.61 8.55
CA VAL A 36 8.59 -9.79 9.05
C VAL A 36 9.55 -10.95 9.25
N SER A 37 10.47 -11.19 8.31
CA SER A 37 11.47 -12.24 8.44
C SER A 37 12.42 -12.02 9.64
N ALA A 38 12.66 -10.75 10.01
CA ALA A 38 13.46 -10.39 11.18
C ALA A 38 12.65 -10.35 12.50
N ALA A 39 11.32 -10.48 12.45
CA ALA A 39 10.45 -10.50 13.62
C ALA A 39 10.42 -11.87 14.29
N PRO A 40 10.12 -11.97 15.61
CA PRO A 40 9.95 -13.25 16.29
C PRO A 40 8.84 -14.10 15.66
N ALA A 41 9.03 -15.42 15.54
CA ALA A 41 8.10 -16.34 14.87
C ALA A 41 6.64 -16.21 15.35
N ALA A 42 6.44 -15.94 16.66
CA ALA A 42 5.11 -15.73 17.24
C ALA A 42 4.35 -14.52 16.66
N GLN A 43 5.05 -13.54 16.11
CA GLN A 43 4.47 -12.33 15.52
C GLN A 43 4.46 -12.38 13.98
N GLN A 44 5.31 -13.22 13.36
CA GLN A 44 5.42 -13.32 11.91
C GLN A 44 4.09 -13.65 11.23
N ALA A 45 3.34 -14.61 11.76
CA ALA A 45 2.07 -15.05 11.16
C ALA A 45 1.05 -13.90 11.11
N MET A 46 0.93 -13.14 12.21
CA MET A 46 0.00 -12.01 12.31
C MET A 46 0.44 -10.84 11.42
N LEU A 47 1.73 -10.51 11.41
CA LEU A 47 2.32 -9.49 10.53
C LEU A 47 2.11 -9.85 9.05
N LYS A 48 2.34 -11.11 8.68
CA LYS A 48 2.18 -11.59 7.32
C LYS A 48 0.72 -11.53 6.87
N GLN A 49 -0.23 -11.93 7.74
CA GLN A 49 -1.66 -11.88 7.41
C GLN A 49 -2.15 -10.44 7.20
N GLN A 50 -1.80 -9.51 8.10
CA GLN A 50 -2.10 -8.07 7.94
C GLN A 50 -1.53 -7.52 6.63
N TYR A 51 -0.32 -7.94 6.32
CA TYR A 51 0.40 -7.45 5.17
C TYR A 51 -0.12 -8.02 3.85
N ASP A 52 -0.48 -9.30 3.77
CA ASP A 52 -1.08 -9.89 2.57
C ASP A 52 -2.43 -9.24 2.24
N ALA A 53 -3.23 -8.90 3.25
CA ALA A 53 -4.46 -8.11 3.05
C ALA A 53 -4.14 -6.71 2.48
N SER A 54 -3.11 -6.04 3.00
CA SER A 54 -2.65 -4.74 2.50
C SER A 54 -2.13 -4.83 1.06
N LYS A 55 -1.41 -5.90 0.69
CA LYS A 55 -0.97 -6.17 -0.69
C LYS A 55 -2.16 -6.26 -1.64
N GLN A 56 -3.20 -6.99 -1.27
CA GLN A 56 -4.39 -7.13 -2.10
C GLN A 56 -5.10 -5.78 -2.29
N GLN A 57 -5.24 -4.99 -1.23
CA GLN A 57 -5.86 -3.66 -1.33
C GLN A 57 -5.04 -2.72 -2.21
N LEU A 58 -3.71 -2.69 -2.06
CA LEU A 58 -2.83 -1.85 -2.86
C LEU A 58 -2.81 -2.30 -4.33
N SER A 59 -2.75 -3.61 -4.58
CA SER A 59 -2.76 -4.15 -5.96
C SER A 59 -4.08 -3.89 -6.69
N ALA A 60 -5.18 -3.66 -5.95
CA ALA A 60 -6.46 -3.26 -6.52
C ALA A 60 -6.55 -1.76 -6.85
N LEU A 61 -5.59 -0.94 -6.40
CA LEU A 61 -5.54 0.48 -6.72
C LEU A 61 -4.92 0.73 -8.09
N PRO A 62 -5.27 1.83 -8.77
CA PRO A 62 -4.54 2.32 -9.94
C PRO A 62 -3.08 2.62 -9.61
N GLU A 63 -2.16 2.45 -10.58
CA GLU A 63 -0.71 2.63 -10.40
C GLU A 63 -0.32 3.98 -9.76
N ALA A 64 -0.97 5.09 -10.16
CA ALA A 64 -0.72 6.40 -9.55
C ALA A 64 -1.11 6.46 -8.06
N ALA A 65 -2.18 5.76 -7.67
CA ALA A 65 -2.61 5.66 -6.28
C ALA A 65 -1.77 4.67 -5.48
N GLN A 66 -1.30 3.59 -6.12
CA GLN A 66 -0.29 2.68 -5.56
C GLN A 66 0.97 3.46 -5.19
N GLU A 67 1.49 4.26 -6.13
CA GLU A 67 2.73 5.01 -5.95
C GLU A 67 2.65 5.94 -4.73
N GLN A 68 1.56 6.70 -4.61
CA GLN A 68 1.35 7.60 -3.48
C GLN A 68 1.15 6.84 -2.16
N ALA A 69 0.34 5.78 -2.16
CA ALA A 69 0.02 5.02 -0.95
C ALA A 69 1.27 4.30 -0.41
N CYS A 70 2.03 3.64 -1.27
CA CYS A 70 3.22 2.90 -0.87
C CYS A 70 4.39 3.80 -0.50
N SER A 71 4.54 4.95 -1.15
CA SER A 71 5.56 5.91 -0.74
C SER A 71 5.29 6.45 0.68
N GLN A 72 4.03 6.73 1.03
CA GLN A 72 3.67 7.09 2.41
C GLN A 72 3.87 5.92 3.38
N ALA A 73 3.45 4.72 3.01
CA ALA A 73 3.58 3.55 3.86
C ALA A 73 5.06 3.19 4.13
N THR A 74 5.94 3.40 3.16
CA THR A 74 7.39 3.24 3.29
C THR A 74 7.96 4.23 4.30
N GLU A 75 7.57 5.50 4.24
CA GLU A 75 8.03 6.51 5.19
C GLU A 75 7.58 6.18 6.63
N GLN A 76 6.33 5.77 6.79
CA GLN A 76 5.79 5.29 8.07
C GLN A 76 6.59 4.09 8.58
N LEU A 77 6.89 3.12 7.72
CA LEU A 77 7.67 1.95 8.08
C LEU A 77 9.08 2.32 8.54
N LYS A 78 9.75 3.27 7.87
CA LYS A 78 11.05 3.79 8.31
C LYS A 78 10.98 4.42 9.68
N GLN A 79 9.95 5.23 9.96
CA GLN A 79 9.76 5.83 11.28
C GLN A 79 9.54 4.76 12.36
N VAL A 80 8.75 3.74 12.06
CA VAL A 80 8.50 2.60 12.96
C VAL A 80 9.79 1.81 13.21
N LYS A 81 10.57 1.52 12.18
CA LYS A 81 11.89 0.86 12.30
C LYS A 81 12.85 1.69 13.18
N ALA A 82 12.97 2.99 12.90
CA ALA A 82 13.78 3.92 13.67
C ALA A 82 13.35 3.97 15.15
N ALA A 83 12.04 4.00 15.42
CA ALA A 83 11.51 3.98 16.79
C ALA A 83 11.81 2.65 17.52
N MET A 84 11.92 1.54 16.79
CA MET A 84 12.33 0.25 17.33
C MET A 84 13.85 0.07 17.41
N GLY A 85 14.64 1.09 17.02
CA GLY A 85 16.10 1.02 16.98
C GLY A 85 16.64 0.01 15.95
N LYS A 86 15.87 -0.25 14.90
CA LYS A 86 16.21 -1.15 13.78
C LYS A 86 16.36 -0.37 12.47
#